data_AF-A0A852IJ39-F1
#
_entry.id   AF-A0A852IJ39-F1
#
_cell.length_a   1.000
_cell.length_b   1.000
_cell.length_c   1.000
_cell.angle_alpha   90.00
_cell.angle_beta   90.00
_cell.angle_gamma   90.00
#
_symmetry.space_group_name_H-M   'P 1'
#
loop_
_entity.id
_entity.type
_entity.pdbx_description
1 polymer ?
#
loop_
_entity_poly.entity_id
_entity_poly.type
_entity_poly.pdbx_seq_one_letter_code
_entity_poly.pdbx_strand_id
1 'polypeptide(L)'
;LYDVLHDCRYRPEWDPNVIETFDIARLTANADVGYYSWRCPKPLKNRDVLTLRSWLPMGSDYIIMNYSVKHPKYPPRKDMVRAVSIQTGYLIQGTGANSCTITYLAQVDPKG
;
A
#
# COMPACT_ATOMS: atom_id res chain seq x y z
N LEU A 1 2.96 15.05 2.77
CA LEU A 1 3.41 13.63 2.85
C LEU A 1 2.23 12.67 3.01
N TYR A 2 1.36 12.88 4.01
CA TYR A 2 0.16 12.05 4.22
C TYR A 2 -0.70 11.88 2.96
N ASP A 3 -0.98 12.96 2.24
CA ASP A 3 -1.77 12.93 1.00
C ASP A 3 -1.10 12.12 -0.11
N VAL A 4 0.22 12.25 -0.26
CA VAL A 4 1.03 11.51 -1.25
C VAL A 4 0.93 10.00 -1.02
N LEU A 5 0.84 9.55 0.25
CA LEU A 5 0.69 8.12 0.58
C LEU A 5 -0.74 7.60 0.40
N HIS A 6 -1.75 8.47 0.44
CA HIS A 6 -3.16 8.09 0.22
C HIS A 6 -3.55 8.08 -1.25
N ASP A 7 -2.98 8.99 -2.06
CA ASP A 7 -3.40 9.19 -3.43
C ASP A 7 -2.88 8.08 -4.36
N CYS A 8 -3.72 7.08 -4.59
CA CYS A 8 -3.46 5.99 -5.52
C CYS A 8 -3.34 6.46 -6.97
N ARG A 9 -3.97 7.58 -7.35
CA ARG A 9 -3.90 8.13 -8.72
C ARG A 9 -2.62 8.91 -8.96
N TYR A 10 -2.07 9.54 -7.93
CA TYR A 10 -0.78 10.22 -8.00
C TYR A 10 0.42 9.25 -7.90
N ARG A 11 0.20 8.04 -7.38
CA ARG A 11 1.25 7.02 -7.21
C ARG A 11 2.09 6.75 -8.46
N PRO A 12 1.52 6.61 -9.68
CA PRO A 12 2.30 6.37 -10.89
C PRO A 12 3.22 7.51 -11.31
N GLU A 13 2.96 8.73 -10.84
CA GLU A 13 3.80 9.90 -11.16
C GLU A 13 5.18 9.82 -10.49
N TRP A 14 5.30 9.08 -9.38
CA TRP A 14 6.53 9.03 -8.59
C TRP A 14 7.06 7.62 -8.30
N ASP A 15 6.22 6.58 -8.41
CA ASP A 15 6.63 5.19 -8.22
C ASP A 15 6.83 4.50 -9.59
N PRO A 16 8.07 4.40 -10.11
CA PRO A 16 8.33 3.86 -11.44
C PRO A 16 8.06 2.35 -11.54
N ASN A 17 7.91 1.66 -10.40
CA ASN A 17 7.68 0.23 -10.37
C ASN A 17 6.19 -0.12 -10.45
N VAL A 18 5.28 0.84 -10.20
CA VAL A 18 3.85 0.53 -10.23
C VAL A 18 3.42 0.12 -11.65
N ILE A 19 2.60 -0.93 -11.72
CA ILE A 19 1.91 -1.33 -12.95
C ILE A 19 0.49 -0.83 -12.89
N GLU A 20 -0.19 -1.09 -11.78
CA GLU A 20 -1.60 -0.76 -11.57
C GLU A 20 -1.88 -0.66 -10.07
N THR A 21 -2.67 0.34 -9.68
CA THR A 21 -3.09 0.58 -8.29
C THR A 21 -4.44 1.27 -8.27
N PHE A 22 -5.35 0.83 -7.39
CA PHE A 22 -6.68 1.43 -7.23
C PHE A 22 -7.37 0.93 -5.95
N ASP A 23 -8.32 1.71 -5.45
CA ASP A 23 -9.18 1.30 -4.34
C ASP A 23 -10.32 0.42 -4.85
N ILE A 24 -10.57 -0.69 -4.16
CA ILE A 24 -11.60 -1.68 -4.53
C ILE A 24 -12.92 -1.36 -3.84
N ALA A 25 -12.88 -1.10 -2.52
CA ALA A 25 -14.06 -0.85 -1.71
C ALA A 25 -13.68 -0.13 -0.42
N ARG A 26 -14.58 0.74 0.05
CA ARG A 26 -14.47 1.38 1.36
C ARG A 26 -15.17 0.54 2.41
N LEU A 27 -14.51 0.27 3.53
CA LEU A 27 -15.05 -0.51 4.66
C LEU A 27 -15.61 0.40 5.76
N THR A 28 -14.87 1.45 6.12
CA THR A 28 -15.27 2.45 7.13
C THR A 28 -14.89 3.85 6.66
N ALA A 29 -15.09 4.88 7.50
CA ALA A 29 -14.61 6.23 7.20
C ALA A 29 -13.07 6.32 7.05
N ASN A 30 -12.34 5.36 7.62
CA ASN A 30 -10.88 5.36 7.70
C ASN A 30 -10.24 4.02 7.34
N ALA A 31 -10.96 3.16 6.61
CA ALA A 31 -10.44 1.90 6.12
C ALA A 31 -11.02 1.52 4.76
N ASP A 32 -10.17 0.98 3.90
CA ASP A 32 -10.50 0.50 2.55
C ASP A 32 -9.78 -0.81 2.22
N VAL A 33 -10.18 -1.42 1.11
CA VAL A 33 -9.46 -2.50 0.45
C VAL A 33 -8.93 -1.95 -0.86
N GLY A 34 -7.64 -2.13 -1.12
CA GLY A 34 -6.96 -1.68 -2.33
C GLY A 34 -6.21 -2.80 -3.05
N TYR A 35 -5.95 -2.56 -4.33
CA TYR A 35 -5.08 -3.38 -5.18
C TYR A 35 -3.83 -2.60 -5.55
N TYR A 36 -2.68 -3.28 -5.54
CA TYR A 36 -1.41 -2.73 -5.99
C TYR A 36 -0.60 -3.82 -6.71
N SER A 37 0.02 -3.48 -7.84
CA SER A 37 0.91 -4.37 -8.56
C SER A 37 2.17 -3.64 -9.03
N TRP A 38 3.28 -4.38 -9.08
CA TRP A 38 4.59 -3.80 -9.38
C TRP A 38 5.47 -4.70 -10.26
N ARG A 39 6.35 -4.03 -11.00
CA ARG A 39 7.35 -4.64 -11.87
C ARG A 39 8.44 -5.29 -11.04
N CYS A 40 8.89 -6.46 -11.48
CA CYS A 40 10.07 -7.12 -10.94
C CYS A 40 11.14 -7.27 -12.04
N PRO A 41 12.43 -7.27 -11.67
CA PRO A 41 13.50 -7.48 -12.63
C PRO A 41 13.37 -8.90 -13.23
N LYS A 42 13.60 -9.01 -14.55
CA LYS A 42 13.65 -10.30 -15.23
C LYS A 42 14.78 -11.16 -14.62
N PRO A 43 14.59 -12.49 -14.46
CA PRO A 43 13.50 -13.31 -15.00
C PRO A 43 12.27 -13.45 -14.09
N LEU A 44 12.18 -12.68 -13.00
CA LEU A 44 11.10 -12.83 -12.04
C LEU A 44 9.76 -12.34 -12.63
N LYS A 45 8.67 -13.03 -12.28
CA LYS A 45 7.32 -12.54 -12.56
C LYS A 45 7.02 -11.29 -11.73
N ASN A 46 6.16 -10.42 -12.26
CA ASN A 46 5.65 -9.26 -11.52
C ASN A 46 4.79 -9.72 -10.34
N ARG A 47 4.60 -8.84 -9.35
CA ARG A 47 3.79 -9.15 -8.17
C ARG A 47 2.56 -8.27 -8.10
N ASP A 48 1.50 -8.82 -7.52
CA ASP A 48 0.33 -8.08 -7.08
C ASP A 48 0.04 -8.36 -5.59
N VAL A 49 -0.67 -7.44 -4.96
CA VAL A 49 -1.14 -7.57 -3.58
C VAL A 49 -2.52 -6.92 -3.44
N LEU A 50 -3.33 -7.54 -2.59
CA LEU A 50 -4.59 -6.97 -2.12
C LEU A 50 -4.44 -6.68 -0.64
N THR A 51 -4.68 -5.44 -0.23
CA THR A 51 -4.51 -5.06 1.16
C THR A 51 -5.78 -4.41 1.70
N LEU A 52 -6.10 -4.71 2.96
CA LEU A 52 -6.94 -3.84 3.75
C LEU A 52 -6.01 -2.78 4.35
N ARG A 53 -6.30 -1.51 4.07
CA ARG A 53 -5.57 -0.38 4.63
C ARG A 53 -6.49 0.37 5.58
N SER A 54 -5.92 0.82 6.69
CA SER A 54 -6.61 1.67 7.68
C SER A 54 -5.67 2.79 8.12
N TRP A 55 -6.24 3.95 8.41
CA TRP A 55 -5.49 5.13 8.82
C TRP A 55 -6.09 5.80 10.04
N LEU A 56 -5.23 6.46 10.81
CA LEU A 56 -5.61 7.15 12.03
C LEU A 56 -4.75 8.43 12.19
N PRO A 57 -5.37 9.62 12.10
CA PRO A 57 -4.76 10.86 12.55
C PRO A 57 -4.67 10.88 14.09
N MET A 58 -3.54 11.34 14.62
CA MET A 58 -3.23 11.38 16.06
C MET A 58 -2.61 12.73 16.43
N GLY A 59 -3.37 13.82 16.24
CA GLY A 59 -2.84 15.18 16.42
C GLY A 59 -1.96 15.60 15.26
N SER A 60 -0.68 15.86 15.50
CA SER A 60 0.31 16.17 14.46
C SER A 60 0.80 14.95 13.69
N ASP A 61 0.50 13.75 14.19
CA ASP A 61 1.04 12.49 13.71
C ASP A 61 -0.03 11.69 12.96
N TYR A 62 0.42 10.79 12.09
CA TYR A 62 -0.47 9.95 11.29
C TYR A 62 0.04 8.52 11.23
N ILE A 63 -0.86 7.57 11.38
CA ILE A 63 -0.58 6.16 11.12
C ILE A 63 -1.38 5.71 9.90
N ILE A 64 -0.72 4.96 9.02
CA ILE A 64 -1.35 4.21 7.93
C ILE A 64 -0.83 2.79 8.04
N MET A 65 -1.70 1.81 8.20
CA MET A 65 -1.33 0.39 8.26
C MET A 65 -2.09 -0.40 7.21
N ASN A 66 -1.48 -1.45 6.73
CA ASN A 66 -2.11 -2.42 5.85
C ASN A 66 -1.60 -3.83 6.10
N TYR A 67 -2.43 -4.80 5.73
CA TYR A 67 -2.09 -6.21 5.66
C TYR A 67 -2.89 -6.86 4.54
N SER A 68 -2.44 -8.02 4.08
CA SER A 68 -3.06 -8.68 2.93
C SER A 68 -4.40 -9.30 3.26
N VAL A 69 -5.35 -9.13 2.36
CA VAL A 69 -6.67 -9.76 2.44
C VAL A 69 -6.98 -10.51 1.14
N LYS A 70 -7.99 -11.38 1.20
CA LYS A 70 -8.55 -12.03 0.01
C LYS A 70 -9.84 -11.35 -0.37
N HIS A 71 -10.03 -11.07 -1.66
CA HIS A 71 -11.28 -10.55 -2.20
C HIS A 71 -11.78 -11.49 -3.31
N PRO A 72 -13.01 -12.04 -3.26
CA PRO A 72 -13.49 -13.04 -4.21
C PRO A 72 -13.43 -12.61 -5.69
N LYS A 73 -13.66 -11.31 -5.96
CA LYS A 73 -13.57 -10.73 -7.32
C LYS A 73 -12.14 -10.50 -7.83
N TYR A 74 -11.11 -10.68 -6.98
CA TYR A 74 -9.71 -10.47 -7.32
C TYR A 74 -8.85 -11.69 -6.94
N PRO A 75 -9.10 -12.87 -7.53
CA PRO A 75 -8.28 -14.06 -7.31
C PRO A 75 -6.84 -13.85 -7.82
N PRO A 76 -5.87 -14.71 -7.45
CA PRO A 76 -4.52 -14.67 -8.02
C PRO A 76 -4.54 -14.75 -9.54
N ARG A 77 -3.73 -13.90 -10.20
CA ARG A 77 -3.60 -13.86 -11.66
C ARG A 77 -2.50 -14.82 -12.12
N LYS A 78 -2.60 -15.36 -13.34
CA LYS A 78 -1.60 -16.32 -13.89
C LYS A 78 -0.28 -15.65 -14.29
N ASP A 79 -0.33 -14.39 -14.68
CA ASP A 79 0.78 -13.56 -15.15
C ASP A 79 1.57 -12.89 -14.01
N MET A 80 1.10 -13.00 -12.77
CA MET A 80 1.72 -12.38 -11.59
C MET A 80 1.83 -13.36 -10.43
N VAL A 81 2.69 -13.05 -9.46
CA VAL A 81 2.77 -13.74 -8.18
C VAL A 81 2.03 -12.91 -7.14
N ARG A 82 1.05 -13.51 -6.46
CA ARG A 82 0.34 -12.87 -5.34
C ARG A 82 1.25 -12.81 -4.12
N ALA A 83 1.81 -11.64 -3.85
CA ALA A 83 2.59 -11.38 -2.65
C ALA A 83 1.69 -11.26 -1.42
N VAL A 84 2.30 -11.33 -0.24
CA VAL A 84 1.62 -11.19 1.05
C VAL A 84 2.33 -10.13 1.89
N SER A 85 1.76 -8.94 1.97
CA SER A 85 2.02 -8.01 3.08
C SER A 85 1.47 -8.62 4.36
N ILE A 86 2.35 -9.07 5.25
CA ILE A 86 1.99 -9.60 6.58
C ILE A 86 1.58 -8.42 7.45
N GLN A 87 2.43 -7.41 7.52
CA GLN A 87 2.10 -6.11 8.08
C GLN A 87 3.01 -5.04 7.45
N THR A 88 2.41 -3.99 6.93
CA THR A 88 3.12 -2.84 6.38
C THR A 88 2.47 -1.56 6.85
N GLY A 89 3.25 -0.52 7.14
CA GLY A 89 2.69 0.75 7.52
C GLY A 89 3.69 1.90 7.56
N TYR A 90 3.12 3.08 7.76
CA TYR A 90 3.82 4.34 7.87
C TYR A 90 3.40 5.02 9.17
N LEU A 91 4.38 5.46 9.94
CA LEU A 91 4.21 6.44 11.01
C LEU A 91 4.80 7.75 10.51
N ILE A 92 3.97 8.79 10.38
CA ILE A 92 4.39 10.16 10.06
C ILE A 92 4.33 10.96 11.35
N GLN A 93 5.45 11.51 11.78
CA GLN A 93 5.55 12.30 13.01
C GLN A 93 5.83 13.76 12.65
N GLY A 94 4.96 14.66 13.09
CA GLY A 94 5.15 16.10 12.87
C GLY A 94 6.33 16.62 13.67
N THR A 95 7.26 17.33 13.03
CA THR A 95 8.42 17.96 13.71
C THR A 95 8.38 19.49 13.64
N GLY A 96 7.31 20.06 13.09
CA GLY A 96 7.11 21.49 12.86
C GLY A 96 6.04 21.71 11.79
N ALA A 97 5.71 22.97 11.48
CA ALA A 97 4.64 23.30 10.53
C ALA A 97 4.86 22.74 9.11
N ASN A 98 6.13 22.64 8.68
CA ASN A 98 6.52 22.21 7.33
C ASN A 98 7.55 21.07 7.35
N SER A 99 7.65 20.33 8.47
CA SER A 99 8.63 19.25 8.63
C SER A 99 8.01 18.05 9.32
N CYS A 100 8.45 16.85 8.92
CA CYS A 100 8.04 15.61 9.54
C CYS A 100 9.13 14.54 9.40
N THR A 101 9.04 13.50 10.22
CA THR A 101 9.80 12.26 10.06
C THR A 101 8.83 11.15 9.64
N ILE A 102 9.25 10.30 8.72
CA ILE A 102 8.50 9.11 8.32
C ILE A 102 9.27 7.86 8.71
N THR A 103 8.59 6.96 9.42
CA THR A 103 9.06 5.59 9.67
C THR A 103 8.21 4.65 8.85
N TYR A 104 8.87 3.87 7.99
CA TYR A 104 8.25 2.79 7.24
C TYR A 104 8.62 1.45 7.88
N LEU A 105 7.60 0.68 8.27
CA LEU A 105 7.77 -0.67 8.79
C LEU A 105 7.05 -1.63 7.85
N ALA A 106 7.74 -2.65 7.37
CA ALA A 106 7.16 -3.62 6.45
C ALA A 106 7.73 -5.02 6.65
N GLN A 107 6.82 -5.97 6.75
CA GLN A 107 7.08 -7.40 6.63
C GLN A 107 6.24 -7.92 5.47
N VAL A 108 6.89 -8.22 4.36
CA VAL A 108 6.25 -8.67 3.12
C VAL A 108 6.92 -9.96 2.66
N ASP A 109 6.12 -10.98 2.41
CA ASP A 109 6.55 -12.18 1.73
C ASP A 109 6.23 -12.02 0.22
N PRO A 110 7.25 -11.82 -0.64
CA PRO A 110 7.03 -11.70 -2.08
C PRO A 110 6.56 -13.01 -2.73
N LYS A 111 6.60 -14.12 -1.98
CA LYS A 111 6.43 -15.50 -2.45
C LYS A 111 7.38 -15.80 -3.62
N GLY A 112 7.12 -16.90 -4.33
CA GLY A 112 7.54 -17.17 -5.71
C GLY A 112 9.02 -16.98 -6.01
#